data_AF-A0A077Q3K1-F1
#
_entry.id   AF-A0A077Q3K1-F1
#
_cell.length_a   1.000
_cell.length_b   1.000
_cell.length_c   1.000
_cell.angle_alpha   90.00
_cell.angle_beta   90.00
_cell.angle_gamma   90.00
#
_symmetry.space_group_name_H-M   'P 1'
#
loop_
_entity.id
_entity.type
_entity.pdbx_description
1 polymer ?
#
loop_
_entity_poly.entity_id
_entity_poly.type
_entity_poly.pdbx_seq_one_letter_code
_entity_poly.pdbx_strand_id
1 'polypeptide(L)'
;MDDLTKLFPDVADALGIESVAIVEKDHYIVELLRLLQPLAFDTHQLVFAGGTALSKAGISLNRMSEDVDIKLVPVADFSQQYSRNQRKNARKDIIQVITETIIASGMFRFDEEYPKVTRDEYRYNEIPVRYPQAYAQAPCLRPGVNGNGFA
;
A
#
# COMPACT_ATOMS: atom_id res chain seq x y z
N MET A 1 -13.05 -16.54 -8.54
CA MET A 1 -11.73 -15.95 -8.24
C MET A 1 -10.63 -17.02 -8.38
N ASP A 2 -10.92 -18.26 -7.99
CA ASP A 2 -10.03 -19.45 -8.06
C ASP A 2 -9.39 -19.78 -9.42
N ASP A 3 -9.88 -19.23 -10.54
CA ASP A 3 -9.31 -19.52 -11.86
C ASP A 3 -8.25 -18.50 -12.30
N LEU A 4 -8.27 -17.28 -11.75
CA LEU A 4 -7.28 -16.26 -12.07
C LEU A 4 -5.94 -16.55 -11.39
N THR A 5 -5.96 -17.00 -10.14
CA THR A 5 -4.75 -17.28 -9.36
C THR A 5 -3.92 -18.42 -9.96
N LYS A 6 -4.58 -19.36 -10.65
CA LYS A 6 -3.93 -20.45 -11.39
C LYS A 6 -3.10 -19.98 -12.58
N LEU A 7 -3.32 -18.75 -13.07
CA LEU A 7 -2.57 -18.16 -14.17
C LEU A 7 -1.29 -17.46 -13.69
N PHE A 8 -1.09 -17.27 -12.39
CA PHE A 8 0.11 -16.61 -11.88
C PHE A 8 1.42 -17.33 -12.24
N PRO A 9 1.50 -18.68 -12.24
CA PRO A 9 2.68 -19.39 -12.74
C PRO A 9 2.96 -19.07 -14.22
N ASP A 10 1.94 -19.12 -15.08
CA ASP A 10 2.11 -18.83 -16.52
C ASP A 10 2.57 -17.39 -16.75
N VAL A 11 2.06 -16.44 -15.96
CA VAL A 11 2.48 -15.03 -16.00
C VAL A 11 3.92 -14.87 -15.50
N ALA A 12 4.30 -15.58 -14.43
CA ALA A 12 5.66 -15.56 -13.90
C ALA A 12 6.65 -16.09 -14.95
N ASP A 13 6.34 -17.22 -15.58
CA ASP A 13 7.14 -17.82 -16.64
C ASP A 13 7.26 -16.89 -17.86
N ALA A 14 6.14 -16.30 -18.30
CA ALA A 14 6.14 -15.36 -19.43
C ALA A 14 6.94 -14.08 -19.17
N LEU A 15 7.00 -13.62 -17.92
CA LEU A 15 7.74 -12.43 -17.51
C LEU A 15 9.17 -12.75 -17.03
N GLY A 16 9.56 -14.03 -16.97
CA GLY A 16 10.86 -14.45 -16.44
C GLY A 16 11.04 -14.16 -14.95
N ILE A 17 9.96 -14.15 -14.17
CA ILE A 17 9.96 -13.90 -12.73
C ILE A 17 10.08 -15.24 -12.00
N GLU A 18 11.15 -15.43 -11.25
CA GLU A 18 11.44 -16.72 -10.59
C GLU A 18 10.42 -17.12 -9.51
N SER A 19 9.71 -16.15 -8.92
CA SER A 19 8.78 -16.39 -7.82
C SER A 19 7.36 -15.99 -8.21
N VAL A 20 6.46 -16.98 -8.27
CA VAL A 20 5.02 -16.77 -8.49
C VAL A 20 4.39 -15.86 -7.44
N ALA A 21 4.90 -15.90 -6.20
CA ALA A 21 4.44 -15.03 -5.12
C ALA A 21 4.66 -13.54 -5.40
N ILE A 22 5.62 -13.19 -6.27
CA ILE A 22 5.82 -11.80 -6.71
C ILE A 22 4.66 -11.34 -7.59
N VAL A 23 4.25 -12.18 -8.55
CA VAL A 23 3.11 -11.89 -9.44
C VAL A 23 1.81 -11.81 -8.64
N GLU A 24 1.61 -12.74 -7.71
CA GLU A 24 0.46 -12.73 -6.80
C GLU A 24 0.42 -11.43 -5.97
N LYS A 25 1.54 -11.06 -5.34
CA LYS A 25 1.62 -9.83 -4.53
C LYS A 25 1.34 -8.59 -5.38
N ASP A 26 1.91 -8.51 -6.58
CA ASP A 26 1.71 -7.39 -7.50
C ASP A 26 0.24 -7.24 -7.92
N HIS A 27 -0.44 -8.37 -8.19
CA HIS A 27 -1.88 -8.39 -8.49
C HIS A 27 -2.71 -7.80 -7.33
N TYR A 28 -2.47 -8.25 -6.09
CA TYR A 28 -3.21 -7.75 -4.93
C TYR A 28 -2.90 -6.29 -4.58
N ILE A 29 -1.69 -5.79 -4.89
CA ILE A 29 -1.39 -4.36 -4.79
C ILE A 29 -2.28 -3.58 -5.78
N VAL A 30 -2.42 -4.04 -7.02
CA VAL A 30 -3.29 -3.41 -8.02
C VAL A 30 -4.76 -3.45 -7.58
N GLU A 31 -5.22 -4.56 -7.02
CA GLU A 31 -6.58 -4.67 -6.48
C GLU A 31 -6.82 -3.72 -5.28
N LEU A 32 -5.83 -3.54 -4.40
CA LEU A 32 -5.90 -2.56 -3.32
C LEU A 32 -6.00 -1.12 -3.88
N LEU A 33 -5.19 -0.79 -4.88
CA LEU A 33 -5.24 0.53 -5.52
C LEU A 33 -6.58 0.75 -6.24
N ARG A 34 -7.09 -0.27 -6.94
CA ARG A 34 -8.42 -0.25 -7.58
C ARG A 34 -9.53 -0.03 -6.56
N LEU A 35 -9.41 -0.62 -5.36
CA LEU A 35 -10.36 -0.45 -4.27
C LEU A 35 -10.36 0.98 -3.71
N LEU A 36 -9.18 1.59 -3.58
CA LEU A 36 -9.01 2.93 -3.00
C LEU A 36 -9.20 4.08 -4.01
N GLN A 37 -9.03 3.81 -5.30
CA GLN A 37 -9.11 4.80 -6.39
C GLN A 37 -10.43 5.60 -6.44
N PRO A 38 -11.61 5.03 -6.15
CA PRO A 38 -12.86 5.79 -6.15
C PRO A 38 -13.03 6.73 -4.95
N LEU A 39 -12.20 6.61 -3.91
CA LEU A 39 -12.32 7.43 -2.71
C LEU A 39 -11.94 8.88 -3.01
N ALA A 40 -12.89 9.78 -2.78
CA ALA A 40 -12.71 11.21 -2.94
C ALA A 40 -13.05 11.92 -1.62
N PHE A 41 -12.26 12.94 -1.27
CA PHE A 41 -12.46 13.74 -0.06
C PHE A 41 -12.31 15.22 -0.39
N ASP A 42 -13.14 16.05 0.23
CA ASP A 42 -13.10 17.50 0.01
C ASP A 42 -11.84 18.16 0.60
N THR A 43 -11.17 17.48 1.53
CA THR A 43 -10.04 18.05 2.28
C THR A 43 -8.67 17.60 1.77
N HIS A 44 -8.57 16.38 1.24
CA HIS A 44 -7.29 15.81 0.78
C HIS A 44 -7.48 14.94 -0.45
N GLN A 45 -6.47 14.92 -1.31
CA GLN A 45 -6.33 13.96 -2.38
C GLN A 45 -5.48 12.78 -1.91
N LEU A 46 -5.88 11.57 -2.31
CA LEU A 46 -5.05 10.38 -2.17
C LEU A 46 -4.08 10.32 -3.36
N VAL A 47 -2.78 10.34 -3.07
CA VAL A 47 -1.74 10.24 -4.11
C VAL A 47 -0.91 8.99 -3.87
N PHE A 48 -0.99 8.03 -4.77
CA PHE A 48 -0.10 6.87 -4.77
C PHE A 48 1.33 7.30 -5.10
N ALA A 49 2.28 6.93 -4.26
CA ALA A 49 3.65 7.43 -4.30
C ALA A 49 4.67 6.31 -3.98
N GLY A 50 5.92 6.70 -3.75
CA GLY A 50 6.97 5.80 -3.30
C GLY A 50 7.57 4.92 -4.39
N GLY A 51 8.32 3.90 -3.97
CA GLY A 51 8.98 2.97 -4.89
C GLY A 51 7.98 2.21 -5.76
N THR A 52 6.82 1.86 -5.21
CA THR A 52 5.78 1.10 -5.91
C THR A 52 5.08 1.92 -6.98
N ALA A 53 4.87 3.22 -6.75
CA ALA A 53 4.37 4.10 -7.82
C ALA A 53 5.37 4.23 -8.97
N LEU A 54 6.67 4.32 -8.67
CA LEU A 54 7.73 4.38 -9.69
C LEU A 54 7.80 3.10 -10.53
N SER A 55 7.75 1.92 -9.89
CA SER A 55 7.73 0.65 -10.63
C SER A 55 6.50 0.51 -11.52
N LYS A 56 5.32 0.95 -11.04
CA LYS A 56 4.08 0.96 -11.83
C LYS A 56 4.08 2.00 -12.96
N ALA A 57 4.92 3.04 -12.88
CA ALA A 57 5.12 4.03 -13.95
C ALA A 57 6.13 3.57 -15.04
N GLY A 58 6.58 2.31 -15.00
CA GLY A 58 7.52 1.75 -15.98
C GLY A 58 9.00 2.02 -15.69
N ILE A 59 9.32 2.49 -14.49
CA ILE A 59 10.71 2.66 -14.04
C ILE A 59 11.14 1.36 -13.36
N SER A 60 12.01 0.58 -14.00
CA SER A 60 12.53 -0.66 -13.42
C SER A 60 13.31 -0.38 -12.14
N LEU A 61 12.69 -0.70 -11.01
CA LEU A 61 13.39 -0.91 -9.77
C LEU A 61 13.76 -2.39 -9.73
N ASN A 62 15.06 -2.73 -9.68
CA ASN A 62 15.56 -4.10 -9.51
C ASN A 62 15.26 -4.67 -8.10
N ARG A 63 14.13 -4.28 -7.51
CA ARG A 63 13.61 -4.76 -6.23
C ARG A 63 12.09 -4.72 -6.29
N MET A 64 11.44 -5.77 -5.82
CA MET A 64 10.01 -5.73 -5.58
C MET A 64 9.75 -4.84 -4.36
N SER A 65 8.88 -3.85 -4.51
CA SER A 65 8.47 -2.99 -3.41
C SER A 65 7.36 -3.68 -2.65
N GLU A 66 7.60 -3.93 -1.37
CA GLU A 66 6.64 -4.56 -0.46
C GLU A 66 5.54 -3.59 -0.01
N ASP A 67 5.86 -2.30 0.01
CA ASP A 67 5.03 -1.27 0.64
C ASP A 67 4.17 -0.52 -0.37
N VAL A 68 2.95 -0.11 0.01
CA VAL A 68 2.10 0.78 -0.80
C VAL A 68 2.06 2.14 -0.13
N ASP A 69 2.77 3.12 -0.68
CA ASP A 69 2.79 4.48 -0.12
C ASP A 69 1.63 5.30 -0.68
N ILE A 70 0.73 5.77 0.20
CA ILE A 70 -0.35 6.70 -0.15
C ILE A 70 -0.16 8.00 0.65
N LYS A 71 -0.01 9.11 -0.08
CA LYS A 71 0.10 10.44 0.51
C LYS A 71 -1.28 11.10 0.59
N LEU A 72 -1.58 11.69 1.75
CA LEU A 72 -2.72 12.58 1.93
C LEU A 72 -2.28 14.01 1.60
N VAL A 73 -2.58 14.48 0.39
CA VAL A 73 -2.21 15.83 -0.05
C VAL A 73 -3.38 16.77 0.23
N PRO A 74 -3.25 17.73 1.16
CA PRO A 74 -4.35 18.66 1.46
C PRO A 74 -4.67 19.54 0.24
N VAL A 75 -5.95 19.89 0.09
CA VAL A 75 -6.38 20.89 -0.90
C VAL A 75 -5.82 22.29 -0.56
N ALA A 76 -5.85 23.19 -1.54
CA ALA A 76 -5.41 24.57 -1.36
C ALA A 76 -6.10 25.22 -0.14
N ASP A 77 -5.35 26.03 0.60
CA ASP A 77 -5.79 26.78 1.79
C ASP A 77 -6.34 25.96 2.97
N PHE A 78 -6.32 24.62 2.90
CA PHE A 78 -6.76 23.75 4.00
C PHE A 78 -6.08 24.09 5.33
N SER A 79 -4.76 24.34 5.29
CA SER A 79 -4.00 24.70 6.49
C SER A 79 -4.20 26.15 6.96
N GLN A 80 -4.95 26.99 6.25
CA GLN A 80 -5.32 28.32 6.73
C GLN A 80 -6.77 28.33 7.24
N GLN A 81 -7.65 27.56 6.60
CA GLN A 81 -9.07 27.54 6.90
C GLN A 81 -9.44 26.76 8.16
N TYR A 82 -8.68 25.71 8.50
CA TYR A 82 -9.04 24.79 9.58
C TYR A 82 -8.12 24.94 10.79
N SER A 83 -8.68 24.83 12.01
CA SER A 83 -7.90 24.71 13.24
C SER A 83 -7.08 23.41 13.30
N ARG A 84 -6.08 23.34 14.18
CA ARG A 84 -5.27 22.13 14.41
C ARG A 84 -6.14 20.89 14.67
N ASN A 85 -7.18 21.02 15.50
CA ASN A 85 -8.07 19.90 15.83
C ASN A 85 -8.91 19.47 14.63
N GLN A 86 -9.42 20.41 13.84
CA GLN A 86 -10.17 20.10 12.61
C GLN A 86 -9.28 19.39 11.58
N ARG A 87 -8.01 19.80 11.43
CA ARG A 87 -7.06 19.12 10.52
C ARG A 87 -6.78 17.69 10.95
N LYS A 88 -6.59 17.47 12.26
CA LYS A 88 -6.42 16.14 12.84
C LYS A 88 -7.65 15.26 12.57
N ASN A 89 -8.85 15.80 12.81
CA ASN A 89 -10.09 15.06 12.60
C ASN A 89 -10.30 14.72 11.11
N ALA A 90 -10.08 15.66 10.20
CA ALA A 90 -10.17 15.37 8.76
C ALA A 90 -9.27 14.21 8.33
N ARG A 91 -8.01 14.16 8.80
CA ARG A 91 -7.12 13.02 8.53
C ARG A 91 -7.60 11.73 9.20
N LYS A 92 -8.09 11.80 10.43
CA LYS A 92 -8.68 10.65 11.12
C LYS A 92 -9.84 10.06 10.33
N ASP A 93 -10.75 10.91 9.84
CA ASP A 93 -11.94 10.50 9.10
C ASP A 93 -11.55 9.85 7.77
N ILE A 94 -10.56 10.39 7.05
CA ILE A 94 -10.00 9.77 5.84
C ILE A 94 -9.45 8.37 6.15
N ILE A 95 -8.63 8.24 7.20
CA ILE A 95 -8.05 6.94 7.58
C ILE A 95 -9.15 5.96 7.98
N GLN A 96 -10.21 6.42 8.64
CA GLN A 96 -11.36 5.59 8.97
C GLN A 96 -12.06 5.07 7.70
N VAL A 97 -12.38 5.95 6.74
CA VAL A 97 -13.00 5.54 5.47
C VAL A 97 -12.14 4.55 4.70
N ILE A 98 -10.82 4.76 4.63
CA ILE A 98 -9.88 3.81 4.01
C ILE A 98 -9.95 2.45 4.71
N THR A 99 -9.90 2.45 6.04
CA THR A 99 -9.92 1.23 6.87
C THR A 99 -11.24 0.46 6.65
N GLU A 100 -12.37 1.16 6.67
CA GLU A 100 -13.71 0.60 6.45
C GLU A 100 -13.87 0.05 5.03
N THR A 101 -13.35 0.76 4.02
CA THR A 101 -13.38 0.32 2.62
C THR A 101 -12.61 -0.99 2.43
N ILE A 102 -11.42 -1.10 3.05
CA ILE A 102 -10.59 -2.31 3.02
C ILE A 102 -11.36 -3.48 3.66
N ILE A 103 -11.97 -3.30 4.84
CA ILE A 103 -12.76 -4.34 5.50
C ILE A 103 -13.98 -4.73 4.65
N ALA A 104 -14.73 -3.75 4.15
CA ALA A 104 -15.96 -3.97 3.40
C ALA A 104 -15.72 -4.73 2.09
N SER A 105 -14.52 -4.67 1.52
CA SER A 105 -14.15 -5.46 0.34
C SER A 105 -14.22 -6.96 0.58
N GLY A 106 -14.03 -7.43 1.82
CA GLY A 106 -13.89 -8.85 2.17
C GLY A 106 -12.64 -9.54 1.61
N MET A 107 -11.89 -8.87 0.73
CA MET A 107 -10.69 -9.37 0.07
C MET A 107 -9.45 -9.23 0.96
N PHE A 108 -9.40 -8.18 1.75
CA PHE A 108 -8.27 -7.84 2.60
C PHE A 108 -8.62 -7.96 4.09
N ARG A 109 -7.60 -8.20 4.92
CA ARG A 109 -7.73 -8.24 6.38
C ARG A 109 -6.60 -7.46 7.02
N PHE A 110 -6.81 -6.89 8.19
CA PHE A 110 -5.71 -6.31 8.96
C PHE A 110 -4.89 -7.41 9.62
N ASP A 111 -3.61 -7.13 9.76
CA ASP A 111 -2.72 -7.99 10.52
C ASP A 111 -3.00 -7.84 12.02
N GLU A 112 -3.30 -8.96 12.69
CA GLU A 112 -3.53 -9.00 14.13
C GLU A 112 -2.22 -9.00 14.94
N GLU A 113 -1.13 -9.51 14.36
CA GLU A 113 0.20 -9.55 14.97
C GLU A 113 0.91 -8.19 14.85
N TYR A 114 0.63 -7.47 13.75
CA TYR A 114 1.18 -6.14 13.48
C TYR A 114 0.06 -5.09 13.43
N PRO A 115 -0.35 -4.55 14.59
CA PRO A 115 -1.47 -3.62 14.63
C PRO A 115 -1.14 -2.30 13.93
N LYS A 116 -2.18 -1.63 13.42
CA LYS A 116 -2.08 -0.28 12.84
C LYS A 116 -1.36 0.69 13.78
N VAL A 117 -0.36 1.39 13.27
CA VAL A 117 0.33 2.46 14.00
C VAL A 117 -0.05 3.82 13.42
N THR A 118 -0.50 4.73 14.28
CA THR A 118 -0.82 6.12 13.91
C THR A 118 0.06 7.07 14.71
N ARG A 119 0.71 8.02 14.03
CA ARG A 119 1.59 9.02 14.64
C ARG A 119 1.31 10.42 14.09
N ASP A 120 1.83 11.43 14.78
CA ASP A 120 1.80 12.84 14.38
C ASP A 120 0.42 13.31 13.89
N GLU A 121 -0.59 13.18 14.76
CA GLU A 121 -1.96 13.61 14.45
C GLU A 121 -2.52 13.04 13.14
N TYR A 122 -2.32 11.74 12.90
CA TYR A 122 -2.75 11.04 11.67
C TYR A 122 -2.00 11.47 10.40
N ARG A 123 -0.85 12.16 10.51
CA ARG A 123 0.01 12.43 9.35
C ARG A 123 0.79 11.19 8.89
N TYR A 124 1.10 10.29 9.82
CA TYR A 124 1.74 9.01 9.52
C TYR A 124 0.86 7.86 10.01
N ASN A 125 0.55 6.95 9.10
CA ASN A 125 -0.21 5.75 9.38
C ASN A 125 0.47 4.56 8.70
N GLU A 126 0.84 3.56 9.48
CA GLU A 126 1.27 2.25 9.01
C GLU A 126 0.09 1.31 9.22
N ILE A 127 -0.47 0.78 8.13
CA ILE A 127 -1.65 -0.08 8.15
C ILE A 127 -1.26 -1.42 7.52
N PRO A 128 -0.85 -2.41 8.32
CA PRO A 128 -0.52 -3.73 7.80
C PRO A 128 -1.78 -4.44 7.28
N VAL A 129 -1.75 -4.83 6.01
CA VAL A 129 -2.87 -5.48 5.32
C VAL A 129 -2.41 -6.83 4.75
N ARG A 130 -3.22 -7.86 5.00
CA ARG A 130 -3.08 -9.22 4.46
C ARG A 130 -4.07 -9.43 3.31
N TYR A 131 -3.64 -10.18 2.31
CA TYR A 131 -4.43 -10.66 1.18
C TYR A 131 -4.51 -12.20 1.20
N PRO A 132 -5.41 -12.85 0.43
CA PRO A 132 -5.54 -14.30 0.44
C PRO A 132 -4.40 -14.94 -0.37
N GLN A 133 -3.26 -15.08 0.29
CA GLN A 133 -2.01 -15.59 -0.28
C GLN A 133 -2.11 -17.10 -0.52
N ALA A 134 -1.86 -17.54 -1.75
CA ALA A 134 -1.84 -18.94 -2.15
C ALA A 134 -0.41 -19.47 -2.33
N TYR A 135 0.56 -18.61 -2.64
CA TYR A 135 1.94 -19.01 -2.91
C TYR A 135 2.87 -18.59 -1.77
N ALA A 136 3.78 -19.48 -1.35
CA ALA A 136 4.75 -19.15 -0.29
C ALA A 136 5.66 -18.00 -0.73
N GLN A 137 5.87 -17.02 0.15
CA GLN A 137 6.82 -15.96 -0.12
C GLN A 137 8.24 -16.55 -0.19
N ALA A 138 8.90 -16.41 -1.33
CA ALA A 138 10.33 -16.62 -1.42
C ALA A 138 11.04 -15.59 -0.52
N PRO A 139 12.17 -15.92 0.13
CA PRO A 139 12.98 -14.93 0.82
C PRO A 139 13.52 -13.93 -0.21
N CYS A 140 12.78 -12.84 -0.42
CA CYS A 140 13.24 -11.72 -1.24
C CYS A 140 14.30 -10.96 -0.45
N LEU A 141 15.52 -11.49 -0.44
CA LEU A 141 16.68 -10.86 0.16
C LEU A 141 16.90 -9.49 -0.48
N ARG A 142 16.97 -8.44 0.35
CA ARG A 142 17.55 -7.16 -0.08
C ARG A 142 19.04 -7.40 -0.38
N PRO A 143 19.57 -7.04 -1.55
CA PRO A 143 21.01 -6.93 -1.72
C PRO A 143 21.47 -5.69 -0.95
N GLY A 144 22.00 -5.87 0.26
CA GLY A 144 22.52 -4.76 1.06
C GLY A 144 23.17 -5.23 2.35
N VAL A 145 24.50 -5.28 2.37
CA VAL A 145 25.31 -5.35 3.59
C VAL A 145 25.14 -4.02 4.33
N ASN A 146 24.60 -4.05 5.55
CA ASN A 146 24.62 -2.90 6.45
C ASN A 146 26.06 -2.63 6.89
N GLY A 147 26.71 -1.64 6.27
CA GLY A 147 27.90 -1.01 6.80
C GLY A 147 27.49 0.04 7.83
N ASN A 148 27.69 -0.27 9.11
CA ASN A 148 27.54 0.67 10.21
C ASN A 148 28.45 1.89 10.02
N GLY A 149 27.86 3.05 9.74
CA GLY A 149 28.49 4.33 10.01
C GLY A 149 28.25 4.68 11.47
N PHE A 150 29.20 4.32 12.34
CA PHE A 150 29.34 4.95 13.65
C PHE A 150 29.77 6.41 13.42
N ALA A 151 29.01 7.34 13.99
CA ALA A 151 29.53 8.60 14.48
C ALA A 151 29.49 8.53 16.01
#